data_AF-A0A957SFJ7-F1
#
_entry.id   AF-A0A957SFJ7-F1
#
_cell.length_a   1.000
_cell.length_b   1.000
_cell.length_c   1.000
_cell.angle_alpha   90.00
_cell.angle_beta   90.00
_cell.angle_gamma   90.00
#
_symmetry.space_group_name_H-M   'P 1'
#
loop_
_entity.id
_entity.type
_entity.pdbx_description
1 polymer ?
#
loop_
_entity_poly.entity_id
_entity_poly.type
_entity_poly.pdbx_seq_one_letter_code
_entity_poly.pdbx_strand_id
1 'polypeptide(L)'
;MALVGAVAYGRRLRIWLWTALIFGLFTLGPFLQINGQYIYNLDGVKTAFPMPFALLHYIPIVKANRAPNRNSVLLMLALAVLAGYGVHWLMGQFAKKRVVDAGMQRLGSALALAIGGLMVFEHLALPAPLSDARIPAVYEQIAADPNPVSVMHVPLGWRNSFGTWGPERTQLEYYQSAYDKPMLGGNISRAPDFKMDYFKRIPFFQALHDVQTMPRADVNEELVNLASAQAADLMYLYNVGYVLLMPPIPDRYPYVDHWPAAWEFAKSVLPLEPQPFWADEGIEAYRVVQPPGRAQFRIDLGALGTYPYRGEGWDVAEEATNYDVSAIWATDLHSRLFVPLRQIDAAASYAIQVQAHPFMLPQSVTLQVNGTSWPSQPLTDGWQTLTWQVPGHALINGLNRLELQWAQTAIPRQINPGNRQIGSTGVALPIDADLKAFAEGGFIALFDEAGEQQNASAGRRGINVTLLDAAGAVLEQVGFDTTANAFESQKLAEYIFGLPDGQIALLVSNGPAWAYLTAEALDSLRRLGIELTLDQVQERYFAAAGVAGSQPGSAALVVDAPEAFLRISLETDRRSLAAAVDWVQVQSAEE
;
A
#
# COMPACT_ATOMS: atom_id res chain seq x y z
N MET A 1 12.32 11.79 -45.76
CA MET A 1 12.65 10.50 -46.40
C MET A 1 11.60 9.42 -46.20
N ALA A 2 11.13 9.18 -44.96
CA ALA A 2 10.11 8.14 -44.69
C ALA A 2 8.83 8.28 -45.54
N LEU A 3 8.28 9.50 -45.69
CA LEU A 3 7.12 9.77 -46.56
C LEU A 3 7.38 9.39 -48.03
N VAL A 4 8.59 9.61 -48.54
CA VAL A 4 8.96 9.24 -49.92
C VAL A 4 8.93 7.73 -50.09
N GLY A 5 9.52 6.98 -49.15
CA GLY A 5 9.47 5.51 -49.17
C GLY A 5 8.05 4.97 -49.01
N ALA A 6 7.25 5.59 -48.14
CA ALA A 6 5.84 5.27 -47.93
C ALA A 6 5.02 5.41 -49.21
N VAL A 7 5.16 6.52 -49.93
CA VAL A 7 4.42 6.78 -51.18
C VAL A 7 4.94 5.89 -52.31
N ALA A 8 6.25 5.77 -52.47
CA ALA A 8 6.87 5.02 -53.57
C ALA A 8 6.65 3.50 -53.47
N TYR A 9 6.62 2.95 -52.25
CA TYR A 9 6.60 1.50 -52.01
C TYR A 9 5.49 1.06 -51.05
N GLY A 10 4.43 1.84 -50.90
CA GLY A 10 3.43 1.64 -49.84
C GLY A 10 2.84 0.24 -49.75
N ARG A 11 2.59 -0.45 -50.88
CA ARG A 11 2.12 -1.85 -50.87
C ARG A 11 3.12 -2.84 -50.30
N ARG A 12 4.43 -2.64 -50.56
CA ARG A 12 5.51 -3.50 -50.05
C ARG A 12 5.85 -3.19 -48.59
N LEU A 13 5.63 -1.95 -48.15
CA LEU A 13 5.99 -1.47 -46.82
C LEU A 13 4.80 -1.36 -45.86
N ARG A 14 3.67 -2.03 -46.16
CA ARG A 14 2.43 -1.92 -45.36
C ARG A 14 2.64 -2.17 -43.87
N ILE A 15 3.42 -3.19 -43.51
CA ILE A 15 3.71 -3.51 -42.10
C ILE A 15 4.35 -2.31 -41.42
N TRP A 16 5.42 -1.77 -42.00
CA TRP A 16 6.15 -0.62 -41.46
C TRP A 16 5.31 0.66 -41.43
N LEU A 17 4.41 0.87 -42.40
CA LEU A 17 3.46 1.97 -42.38
C LEU A 17 2.49 1.87 -41.20
N TRP A 18 1.91 0.69 -40.98
CA TRP A 18 1.03 0.46 -39.85
C TRP A 18 1.77 0.54 -38.52
N THR A 19 3.00 0.03 -38.43
CA THR A 19 3.85 0.19 -37.25
C THR A 19 4.11 1.68 -36.97
N ALA A 20 4.54 2.46 -37.96
CA ALA A 20 4.77 3.90 -37.78
C ALA A 20 3.50 4.63 -37.36
N LEU A 21 2.35 4.30 -37.94
CA LEU A 21 1.06 4.93 -37.60
C LEU A 21 0.61 4.59 -36.18
N ILE A 22 0.56 3.30 -35.82
CA ILE A 22 0.06 2.83 -34.52
C ILE A 22 0.98 3.31 -33.40
N PHE A 23 2.29 3.08 -33.53
CA PHE A 23 3.23 3.47 -32.49
C PHE A 23 3.43 4.99 -32.46
N GLY A 24 3.28 5.68 -33.60
CA GLY A 24 3.20 7.15 -33.65
C GLY A 24 2.02 7.70 -32.84
N LEU A 25 0.82 7.15 -33.03
CA LEU A 25 -0.35 7.52 -32.23
C LEU A 25 -0.13 7.23 -30.74
N PHE A 26 0.51 6.11 -30.41
CA PHE A 26 0.81 5.77 -29.02
C PHE A 26 1.87 6.69 -28.38
N THR A 27 2.84 7.21 -29.15
CA THR A 27 3.80 8.18 -28.61
C THR A 27 3.19 9.51 -28.22
N LEU A 28 2.02 9.87 -28.76
CA LEU A 28 1.30 11.09 -28.39
C LEU A 28 0.71 11.06 -26.97
N GLY A 29 0.72 9.89 -26.31
CA GLY A 29 0.21 9.73 -24.95
C GLY A 29 -1.31 9.63 -24.85
N PRO A 30 -1.87 9.58 -23.63
CA PRO A 30 -3.30 9.37 -23.41
C PRO A 30 -4.15 10.57 -23.79
N PHE A 31 -3.58 11.77 -23.83
CA PHE A 31 -4.24 13.00 -24.25
C PHE A 31 -3.37 13.74 -25.27
N LEU A 32 -3.99 14.38 -26.24
CA LEU A 32 -3.28 15.16 -27.26
C LEU A 32 -2.56 16.35 -26.61
N GLN A 33 -1.24 16.39 -26.72
CA GLN A 33 -0.42 17.49 -26.21
C GLN A 33 0.07 18.40 -27.34
N ILE A 34 -0.12 19.71 -27.18
CA ILE A 34 0.40 20.76 -28.07
C ILE A 34 1.08 21.81 -27.19
N ASN A 35 2.37 22.08 -27.42
CA ASN A 35 3.19 22.98 -26.59
C ASN A 35 3.14 22.67 -25.07
N GLY A 36 3.11 21.38 -24.71
CA GLY A 36 3.04 20.94 -23.30
C GLY A 36 1.68 21.13 -22.63
N GLN A 37 0.67 21.61 -23.36
CA GLN A 37 -0.71 21.74 -22.87
C GLN A 37 -1.55 20.57 -23.39
N TYR A 38 -2.43 20.02 -22.55
CA TYR A 38 -3.38 18.95 -22.91
C TYR A 38 -4.84 19.29 -22.63
N ILE A 39 -5.09 20.43 -21.97
CA ILE A 39 -6.40 21.01 -21.74
C ILE A 39 -6.52 22.24 -22.62
N TYR A 40 -7.54 22.27 -23.46
CA TYR A 40 -7.82 23.34 -24.40
C TYR A 40 -9.11 24.04 -23.99
N ASN A 41 -9.17 25.35 -24.21
CA ASN A 41 -10.40 26.12 -24.03
C ASN A 41 -11.11 26.23 -25.38
N LEU A 42 -12.28 25.59 -25.49
CA LEU A 42 -13.16 25.66 -26.65
C LEU A 42 -14.42 26.41 -26.21
N ASP A 43 -14.52 27.69 -26.55
CA ASP A 43 -15.66 28.56 -26.24
C ASP A 43 -16.07 28.56 -24.76
N GLY A 44 -15.11 28.62 -23.85
CA GLY A 44 -15.32 28.64 -22.40
C GLY A 44 -15.30 27.27 -21.73
N VAL A 45 -15.27 26.18 -22.50
CA VAL A 45 -15.25 24.81 -21.98
C VAL A 45 -13.84 24.24 -21.99
N LYS A 46 -13.31 23.94 -20.80
CA LYS A 46 -12.03 23.23 -20.63
C LYS A 46 -12.20 21.78 -21.08
N THR A 47 -11.56 21.41 -22.18
CA THR A 47 -11.70 20.10 -22.82
C THR A 47 -10.33 19.45 -23.03
N ALA A 48 -10.23 18.15 -22.77
CA ALA A 48 -9.07 17.34 -23.13
C ALA A 48 -9.47 16.34 -24.23
N PHE A 49 -8.57 16.09 -25.19
CA PHE A 49 -8.81 15.16 -26.29
C PHE A 49 -8.13 13.81 -26.02
N PRO A 50 -8.89 12.75 -25.67
CA PRO A 50 -8.32 11.43 -25.42
C PRO A 50 -7.78 10.82 -26.72
N MET A 51 -6.64 10.17 -26.61
CA MET A 51 -5.92 9.53 -27.72
C MET A 51 -5.95 8.01 -27.58
N PRO A 52 -5.68 7.22 -28.65
CA PRO A 52 -5.77 5.75 -28.60
C PRO A 52 -4.93 5.09 -27.51
N PHE A 53 -3.82 5.71 -27.08
CA PHE A 53 -3.02 5.22 -25.95
C PHE A 53 -3.82 5.12 -24.65
N ALA A 54 -4.83 5.98 -24.44
CA ALA A 54 -5.68 5.95 -23.24
C ALA A 54 -6.32 4.57 -23.03
N LEU A 55 -6.70 3.90 -24.11
CA LEU A 55 -7.31 2.56 -24.07
C LEU A 55 -6.38 1.50 -23.44
N LEU A 56 -5.07 1.67 -23.58
CA LEU A 56 -4.08 0.72 -23.05
C LEU A 56 -4.09 0.64 -21.52
N HIS A 57 -4.58 1.69 -20.83
CA HIS A 57 -4.71 1.69 -19.37
C HIS A 57 -5.80 0.76 -18.85
N TYR A 58 -6.77 0.42 -19.70
CA TYR A 58 -7.90 -0.45 -19.34
C TYR A 58 -7.63 -1.92 -19.66
N ILE A 59 -6.54 -2.24 -20.36
CA ILE A 59 -6.20 -3.61 -20.74
C ILE A 59 -5.28 -4.21 -19.66
N PRO A 60 -5.70 -5.29 -18.96
CA PRO A 60 -4.85 -6.00 -18.00
C PRO A 60 -3.51 -6.40 -18.63
N ILE A 61 -2.44 -6.43 -17.83
CA ILE A 61 -1.05 -6.67 -18.27
C ILE A 61 -0.46 -5.52 -19.12
N VAL A 62 -1.18 -5.06 -20.15
CA VAL A 62 -0.74 -3.95 -21.03
C VAL A 62 -0.69 -2.62 -20.29
N LYS A 63 -1.57 -2.41 -19.30
CA LYS A 63 -1.55 -1.25 -18.38
C LYS A 63 -0.24 -1.07 -17.60
N ALA A 64 0.67 -2.06 -17.61
CA ALA A 64 2.02 -1.92 -17.07
C ALA A 64 2.95 -1.09 -17.97
N ASN A 65 2.65 -1.00 -19.28
CA ASN A 65 3.37 -0.12 -20.21
C ASN A 65 2.85 1.32 -20.15
N ARG A 66 3.08 1.97 -19.00
CA ARG A 66 2.49 3.28 -18.64
C ARG A 66 3.15 4.50 -19.30
N ALA A 67 4.26 4.31 -20.01
CA ALA A 67 5.07 5.40 -20.51
C ALA A 67 4.93 5.51 -22.05
N PRO A 68 4.18 6.50 -22.56
CA PRO A 68 3.93 6.66 -24.00
C PRO A 68 5.22 6.72 -24.83
N ASN A 69 6.25 7.38 -24.29
CA ASN A 69 7.55 7.55 -24.93
C ASN A 69 8.25 6.23 -25.28
N ARG A 70 7.97 5.11 -24.60
CA ARG A 70 8.56 3.81 -24.93
C ARG A 70 8.16 3.30 -26.31
N ASN A 71 7.01 3.73 -26.82
CA ASN A 71 6.54 3.39 -28.17
C ASN A 71 7.41 4.04 -29.26
N SER A 72 8.21 5.07 -28.92
CA SER A 72 9.08 5.76 -29.87
C SER A 72 10.14 4.84 -30.47
N VAL A 73 10.58 3.80 -29.76
CA VAL A 73 11.56 2.84 -30.27
C VAL A 73 11.03 2.11 -31.51
N LEU A 74 9.76 1.66 -31.45
CA LEU A 74 9.11 0.97 -32.56
C LEU A 74 8.74 1.92 -33.69
N LEU A 75 8.34 3.15 -33.36
CA LEU A 75 8.15 4.22 -34.33
C LEU A 75 9.44 4.53 -35.10
N MET A 76 10.54 4.75 -34.40
CA MET A 76 11.84 5.08 -34.99
C MET A 76 12.35 3.94 -35.88
N LEU A 77 12.20 2.69 -35.46
CA LEU A 77 12.54 1.53 -36.28
C LEU A 77 11.72 1.53 -37.60
N ALA A 78 10.42 1.75 -37.53
CA ALA A 78 9.56 1.79 -38.71
C ALA A 78 9.90 2.95 -39.65
N LEU A 79 10.12 4.15 -39.09
CA LEU A 79 10.54 5.32 -39.85
C LEU A 79 11.90 5.12 -40.52
N ALA A 80 12.85 4.45 -39.86
CA ALA A 80 14.17 4.15 -40.42
C ALA A 80 14.06 3.24 -41.67
N VAL A 81 13.23 2.19 -41.61
CA VAL A 81 12.98 1.32 -42.77
C VAL A 81 12.32 2.10 -43.91
N LEU A 82 11.27 2.88 -43.62
CA LEU A 82 10.60 3.71 -44.62
C LEU A 82 11.55 4.75 -45.24
N ALA A 83 12.42 5.36 -44.41
CA ALA A 83 13.41 6.32 -44.87
C ALA A 83 14.45 5.69 -45.78
N GLY A 84 14.93 4.48 -45.46
CA GLY A 84 15.86 3.73 -46.31
C GLY A 84 15.29 3.44 -47.70
N TYR A 85 14.02 3.04 -47.78
CA TYR A 85 13.33 2.87 -49.07
C TYR A 85 13.10 4.19 -49.81
N GLY A 86 12.90 5.30 -49.09
CA GLY A 86 12.83 6.64 -49.66
C GLY A 86 14.14 7.06 -50.32
N VAL A 87 15.27 6.82 -49.65
CA VAL A 87 16.61 7.06 -50.21
C VAL A 87 16.85 6.15 -51.42
N HIS A 88 16.52 4.86 -51.31
CA HIS A 88 16.63 3.91 -52.43
C HIS A 88 15.82 4.36 -53.66
N TRP A 89 14.58 4.83 -53.44
CA TRP A 89 13.76 5.36 -54.54
C TRP A 89 14.41 6.57 -55.20
N LEU A 90 14.89 7.54 -54.41
CA LEU A 90 15.55 8.74 -54.93
C LEU A 90 16.76 8.39 -55.77
N MET A 91 17.64 7.51 -55.27
CA MET A 91 18.80 7.01 -56.01
C MET A 91 18.37 6.34 -57.34
N GLY A 92 17.29 5.56 -57.32
CA GLY A 92 16.74 4.90 -58.50
C GLY A 92 16.14 5.85 -59.55
N GLN A 93 15.67 7.05 -59.17
CA GLN A 93 15.18 8.05 -60.13
C GLN A 93 16.32 8.69 -60.92
N PHE A 94 17.49 8.90 -60.29
CA PHE A 94 18.69 9.38 -60.98
C PHE A 94 19.28 8.36 -61.95
N ALA A 95 19.07 7.06 -61.70
CA ALA A 95 19.54 5.97 -62.55
C ALA A 95 18.65 5.67 -63.78
N LYS A 96 17.40 6.15 -63.80
CA LYS A 96 16.42 5.85 -64.88
C LYS A 96 16.52 6.77 -66.10
N LYS A 97 17.24 7.88 -66.05
CA LYS A 97 17.56 8.68 -67.26
C LYS A 97 18.67 7.95 -68.02
N ARG A 98 18.34 7.49 -69.24
CA ARG A 98 19.03 6.48 -70.08
C ARG A 98 20.51 6.73 -70.48
N VAL A 99 21.20 7.71 -69.91
CA VAL A 99 22.66 7.86 -70.01
C VAL A 99 23.17 8.23 -68.62
N VAL A 100 23.46 7.21 -67.81
CA VAL A 100 24.03 7.41 -66.47
C VAL A 100 25.54 7.35 -66.65
N ASP A 101 26.17 8.49 -66.92
CA ASP A 101 27.61 8.62 -66.76
C ASP A 101 28.01 8.24 -65.32
N ALA A 102 29.20 7.69 -65.12
CA ALA A 102 29.73 7.33 -63.79
C ALA A 102 29.64 8.49 -62.77
N GLY A 103 29.57 9.75 -63.23
CA GLY A 103 29.33 10.94 -62.40
C GLY A 103 27.95 10.99 -61.72
N MET A 104 26.89 10.50 -62.36
CA MET A 104 25.52 10.58 -61.81
C MET A 104 25.28 9.52 -60.71
N GLN A 105 25.94 8.35 -60.81
CA GLN A 105 25.98 7.37 -59.71
C GLN A 105 26.73 7.91 -58.49
N ARG A 106 27.87 8.59 -58.71
CA ARG A 106 28.62 9.27 -57.64
C ARG A 106 27.77 10.34 -56.94
N LEU A 107 26.95 11.07 -57.68
CA LEU A 107 26.03 12.07 -57.12
C LEU A 107 24.94 11.43 -56.24
N GLY A 108 24.35 10.30 -56.67
CA GLY A 108 23.38 9.57 -55.86
C GLY A 108 23.96 9.03 -54.55
N SER A 109 25.17 8.47 -54.60
CA SER A 109 25.90 8.02 -53.40
C SER A 109 26.29 9.20 -52.50
N ALA A 110 26.73 10.32 -53.06
CA ALA A 110 27.03 11.54 -52.31
C ALA A 110 25.78 12.11 -51.60
N LEU A 111 24.62 12.09 -52.27
CA LEU A 111 23.35 12.51 -51.67
C LEU A 111 22.92 11.57 -50.54
N ALA A 112 23.06 10.25 -50.72
CA ALA A 112 22.78 9.28 -49.65
C ALA A 112 23.70 9.48 -48.44
N LEU A 113 25.00 9.72 -48.68
CA LEU A 113 25.96 10.05 -47.63
C LEU A 113 25.64 11.39 -46.94
N ALA A 114 25.23 12.41 -47.70
CA ALA A 114 24.84 13.71 -47.14
C ALA A 114 23.58 13.58 -46.27
N ILE A 115 22.56 12.83 -46.72
CA ILE A 115 21.35 12.56 -45.93
C ILE A 115 21.69 11.77 -44.67
N GLY A 116 22.53 10.74 -44.79
CA GLY A 116 23.01 9.97 -43.63
C GLY A 116 23.77 10.86 -42.63
N GLY A 117 24.65 11.73 -43.14
CA GLY A 117 25.39 12.70 -42.33
C GLY A 117 24.48 13.70 -41.62
N LEU A 118 23.46 14.23 -42.30
CA LEU A 118 22.46 15.11 -41.69
C LEU A 118 21.64 14.41 -40.60
N MET A 119 21.26 13.15 -40.81
CA MET A 119 20.56 12.35 -39.79
C MET A 119 21.44 12.10 -38.56
N VAL A 120 22.72 11.77 -38.76
CA VAL A 120 23.68 11.61 -37.66
C VAL A 120 23.87 12.94 -36.95
N PHE A 121 24.02 14.05 -37.69
CA PHE A 121 24.18 15.39 -37.13
C PHE A 121 22.95 15.82 -36.31
N GLU A 122 21.74 15.54 -36.77
CA GLU A 122 20.49 15.83 -36.05
C GLU A 122 20.39 15.07 -34.72
N HIS A 123 20.88 13.83 -34.67
CA HIS A 123 20.89 13.00 -33.46
C HIS A 123 22.19 13.11 -32.67
N LEU A 124 23.09 14.02 -33.05
CA LEU A 124 24.39 14.19 -32.43
C LEU A 124 24.24 14.95 -31.11
N ALA A 125 24.13 14.22 -30.01
CA ALA A 125 24.17 14.79 -28.66
C ALA A 125 25.64 14.99 -28.22
N LEU A 126 26.25 16.12 -28.61
CA LEU A 126 27.60 16.50 -28.19
C LEU A 126 27.62 17.83 -27.42
N PRO A 127 28.17 17.85 -26.18
CA PRO A 127 28.57 16.69 -25.39
C PRO A 127 27.36 15.88 -24.93
N ALA A 128 27.52 14.56 -24.83
CA ALA A 128 26.51 13.75 -24.18
C ALA A 128 26.44 14.19 -22.70
N PRO A 129 25.25 14.40 -22.11
CA PRO A 129 25.14 14.67 -20.69
C PRO A 129 25.65 13.44 -19.93
N LEU A 130 26.79 13.58 -19.26
CA LEU A 130 27.37 12.55 -18.41
C LEU A 130 27.02 12.84 -16.96
N SER A 131 26.77 11.78 -16.20
CA SER A 131 26.67 11.85 -14.74
C SER A 131 28.01 11.46 -14.13
N ASP A 132 28.38 12.14 -13.05
CA ASP A 132 29.54 11.78 -12.27
C ASP A 132 29.30 10.44 -11.55
N ALA A 133 30.15 9.46 -11.82
CA ALA A 133 30.11 8.13 -11.22
C ALA A 133 31.32 7.87 -10.30
N ARG A 134 32.03 8.92 -9.88
CA ARG A 134 33.08 8.80 -8.86
C ARG A 134 32.46 8.35 -7.54
N ILE A 135 33.06 7.35 -6.92
CA ILE A 135 32.68 6.87 -5.59
C ILE A 135 33.41 7.72 -4.55
N PRO A 136 32.71 8.35 -3.60
CA PRO A 136 33.34 9.12 -2.53
C PRO A 136 34.34 8.31 -1.70
N ALA A 137 35.49 8.89 -1.39
CA ALA A 137 36.60 8.19 -0.69
C ALA A 137 36.23 7.69 0.72
N VAL A 138 35.18 8.25 1.36
CA VAL A 138 34.66 7.74 2.64
C VAL A 138 34.28 6.25 2.56
N TYR A 139 33.84 5.77 1.40
CA TYR A 139 33.45 4.38 1.22
C TYR A 139 34.65 3.42 1.25
N GLU A 140 35.86 3.87 0.96
CA GLU A 140 37.07 3.05 1.14
C GLU A 140 37.33 2.76 2.62
N GLN A 141 37.11 3.75 3.50
CA GLN A 141 37.23 3.55 4.95
C GLN A 141 36.14 2.64 5.49
N ILE A 142 34.91 2.77 4.99
CA ILE A 142 33.80 1.89 5.38
C ILE A 142 34.04 0.46 4.87
N ALA A 143 34.53 0.28 3.64
CA ALA A 143 34.88 -1.02 3.07
C ALA A 143 35.93 -1.76 3.91
N ALA A 144 36.90 -1.01 4.46
CA ALA A 144 37.97 -1.56 5.30
C ALA A 144 37.51 -2.02 6.69
N ASP A 145 36.29 -1.69 7.12
CA ASP A 145 35.74 -2.17 8.39
C ASP A 145 35.44 -3.68 8.30
N PRO A 146 36.10 -4.54 9.11
CA PRO A 146 35.86 -5.98 9.07
C PRO A 146 34.48 -6.36 9.65
N ASN A 147 33.80 -5.45 10.36
CA ASN A 147 32.53 -5.76 10.99
C ASN A 147 31.39 -5.81 9.95
N PRO A 148 30.44 -6.76 10.08
CA PRO A 148 29.32 -6.94 9.15
C PRO A 148 28.18 -5.95 9.44
N VAL A 149 28.51 -4.66 9.51
CA VAL A 149 27.57 -3.57 9.79
C VAL A 149 26.86 -3.09 8.53
N SER A 150 25.67 -2.50 8.72
CA SER A 150 24.90 -1.84 7.68
C SER A 150 25.22 -0.34 7.62
N VAL A 151 24.93 0.28 6.47
CA VAL A 151 25.09 1.72 6.23
C VAL A 151 23.72 2.37 6.01
N MET A 152 23.44 3.44 6.75
CA MET A 152 22.27 4.28 6.53
C MET A 152 22.67 5.60 5.88
N HIS A 153 21.87 6.08 4.93
CA HIS A 153 22.09 7.36 4.27
C HIS A 153 20.94 8.32 4.55
N VAL A 154 21.25 9.61 4.62
CA VAL A 154 20.28 10.70 4.57
C VAL A 154 20.63 11.52 3.32
N PRO A 155 19.73 11.68 2.34
CA PRO A 155 18.33 11.28 2.40
C PRO A 155 18.10 9.77 2.41
N LEU A 156 17.01 9.38 3.05
CA LEU A 156 16.51 8.00 3.10
C LEU A 156 15.20 7.89 2.34
N GLY A 157 15.12 6.90 1.44
CA GLY A 157 13.91 6.57 0.72
C GLY A 157 13.94 5.15 0.15
N TRP A 158 12.76 4.62 -0.11
CA TRP A 158 12.53 3.31 -0.70
C TRP A 158 11.75 3.43 -1.99
N ARG A 159 12.18 2.67 -2.99
CA ARG A 159 11.54 2.62 -4.30
C ARG A 159 11.30 1.18 -4.73
N ASN A 160 10.19 0.97 -5.43
CA ASN A 160 9.92 -0.27 -6.13
C ASN A 160 9.31 0.01 -7.52
N SER A 161 8.83 -1.03 -8.18
CA SER A 161 8.22 -0.93 -9.52
C SER A 161 6.87 -0.19 -9.55
N PHE A 162 6.26 0.06 -8.38
CA PHE A 162 4.92 0.61 -8.24
C PHE A 162 4.88 1.99 -7.58
N GLY A 163 5.92 2.37 -6.84
CA GLY A 163 5.97 3.65 -6.14
C GLY A 163 7.32 3.97 -5.53
N THR A 164 7.35 5.12 -4.85
CA THR A 164 8.51 5.65 -4.15
C THR A 164 8.01 6.31 -2.87
N TRP A 165 8.71 6.09 -1.77
CA TRP A 165 8.44 6.69 -0.47
C TRP A 165 9.74 7.28 0.09
N GLY A 166 9.74 8.59 0.33
CA GLY A 166 10.94 9.36 0.69
C GLY A 166 11.85 9.70 -0.51
N PRO A 167 12.82 10.62 -0.31
CA PRO A 167 13.75 11.06 -1.34
C PRO A 167 14.87 10.05 -1.60
N GLU A 168 14.60 8.98 -2.33
CA GLU A 168 15.61 7.99 -2.71
C GLU A 168 16.70 8.58 -3.64
N ARG A 169 17.96 8.18 -3.43
CA ARG A 169 19.08 8.46 -4.33
C ARG A 169 19.64 7.16 -4.89
N THR A 170 19.20 6.76 -6.09
CA THR A 170 19.61 5.49 -6.73
C THR A 170 21.14 5.35 -6.90
N GLN A 171 21.86 6.46 -7.00
CA GLN A 171 23.33 6.45 -7.06
C GLN A 171 23.99 5.76 -5.84
N LEU A 172 23.34 5.76 -4.68
CA LEU A 172 23.86 5.12 -3.47
C LEU A 172 24.00 3.60 -3.65
N GLU A 173 23.11 2.96 -4.40
CA GLU A 173 23.21 1.52 -4.71
C GLU A 173 24.40 1.20 -5.61
N TYR A 174 24.77 2.12 -6.49
CA TYR A 174 26.01 2.00 -7.25
C TYR A 174 27.23 2.09 -6.31
N TYR A 175 27.23 3.01 -5.33
CA TYR A 175 28.30 3.10 -4.33
C TYR A 175 28.40 1.84 -3.46
N GLN A 176 27.28 1.14 -3.22
CA GLN A 176 27.26 -0.14 -2.50
C GLN A 176 28.19 -1.19 -3.09
N SER A 177 28.34 -1.20 -4.41
CA SER A 177 29.26 -2.13 -5.08
C SER A 177 30.72 -1.94 -4.69
N ALA A 178 31.08 -0.80 -4.09
CA ALA A 178 32.43 -0.48 -3.66
C ALA A 178 32.72 -0.83 -2.20
N TYR A 179 31.73 -0.67 -1.30
CA TYR A 179 31.93 -0.93 0.13
C TYR A 179 31.37 -2.27 0.61
N ASP A 180 30.58 -2.97 -0.20
CA ASP A 180 30.09 -4.34 0.01
C ASP A 180 29.43 -4.57 1.38
N LYS A 181 28.66 -3.58 1.87
CA LYS A 181 27.86 -3.72 3.09
C LYS A 181 26.37 -3.54 2.81
N PRO A 182 25.49 -4.16 3.62
CA PRO A 182 24.05 -3.88 3.53
C PRO A 182 23.77 -2.39 3.71
N MET A 183 22.74 -1.89 3.03
CA MET A 183 22.27 -0.53 3.24
C MET A 183 20.81 -0.50 3.64
N LEU A 184 20.45 0.57 4.35
CA LEU A 184 19.07 0.90 4.64
C LEU A 184 18.53 1.84 3.55
N GLY A 185 17.45 1.43 2.87
CA GLY A 185 16.87 2.18 1.74
C GLY A 185 17.27 1.64 0.37
N GLY A 186 16.90 2.36 -0.68
CA GLY A 186 17.24 2.02 -2.07
C GLY A 186 16.04 1.58 -2.92
N ASN A 187 16.33 1.04 -4.09
CA ASN A 187 15.38 0.64 -5.11
C ASN A 187 15.40 -0.88 -5.37
N ILE A 188 14.32 -1.55 -4.98
CA ILE A 188 14.15 -2.99 -5.21
C ILE A 188 13.03 -3.25 -6.23
N SER A 189 13.36 -4.00 -7.28
CA SER A 189 12.39 -4.35 -8.32
C SER A 189 11.37 -5.38 -7.83
N ARG A 190 10.08 -5.16 -8.14
CA ARG A 190 8.98 -6.11 -7.85
C ARG A 190 8.93 -6.60 -6.39
N ALA A 191 9.11 -5.68 -5.45
CA ALA A 191 8.96 -5.97 -4.02
C ALA A 191 7.50 -6.32 -3.67
N PRO A 192 7.26 -7.27 -2.74
CA PRO A 192 5.95 -7.45 -2.12
C PRO A 192 5.49 -6.16 -1.41
N ASP A 193 4.18 -5.90 -1.39
CA ASP A 193 3.59 -4.68 -0.82
C ASP A 193 4.01 -4.46 0.64
N PHE A 194 4.04 -5.55 1.43
CA PHE A 194 4.47 -5.54 2.83
C PHE A 194 5.81 -4.83 3.07
N LYS A 195 6.79 -4.93 2.16
CA LYS A 195 8.14 -4.40 2.42
C LYS A 195 8.15 -2.88 2.61
N MET A 196 7.36 -2.15 1.83
CA MET A 196 7.31 -0.69 1.97
C MET A 196 6.44 -0.28 3.16
N ASP A 197 5.35 -1.01 3.39
CA ASP A 197 4.45 -0.75 4.51
C ASP A 197 5.08 -1.05 5.86
N TYR A 198 6.00 -2.01 5.92
CA TYR A 198 6.82 -2.28 7.10
C TYR A 198 7.58 -1.03 7.55
N PHE A 199 8.30 -0.34 6.64
CA PHE A 199 9.05 0.85 7.02
C PHE A 199 8.13 2.04 7.37
N LYS A 200 7.01 2.23 6.66
CA LYS A 200 6.05 3.31 6.94
C LYS A 200 5.46 3.26 8.35
N ARG A 201 5.27 2.06 8.89
CA ARG A 201 4.65 1.87 10.22
C ARG A 201 5.61 2.11 11.38
N ILE A 202 6.91 2.23 11.10
CA ILE A 202 7.93 2.47 12.12
C ILE A 202 8.04 3.98 12.36
N PRO A 203 7.74 4.49 13.57
CA PRO A 203 7.63 5.93 13.78
C PRO A 203 8.91 6.71 13.45
N PHE A 204 10.10 6.12 13.61
CA PHE A 204 11.37 6.73 13.20
C PHE A 204 11.44 7.02 11.69
N PHE A 205 11.07 6.06 10.85
CA PHE A 205 11.13 6.27 9.40
C PHE A 205 10.02 7.18 8.91
N GLN A 206 8.84 7.15 9.55
CA GLN A 206 7.76 8.11 9.26
C GLN A 206 8.17 9.54 9.64
N ALA A 207 8.77 9.75 10.83
CA ALA A 207 9.28 11.06 11.23
C ALA A 207 10.36 11.58 10.27
N LEU A 208 11.34 10.73 9.91
CA LEU A 208 12.37 11.08 8.96
C LEU A 208 11.79 11.39 7.56
N HIS A 209 10.78 10.64 7.13
CA HIS A 209 10.05 10.94 5.89
C HIS A 209 9.40 12.33 5.95
N ASP A 210 8.69 12.66 7.02
CA ASP A 210 7.95 13.92 7.14
C ASP A 210 8.92 15.11 7.23
N VAL A 211 10.00 14.98 7.99
CA VAL A 211 11.09 15.99 8.04
C VAL A 211 11.73 16.22 6.67
N GLN A 212 11.84 15.18 5.84
CA GLN A 212 12.41 15.28 4.49
C GLN A 212 11.43 15.84 3.45
N THR A 213 10.13 15.92 3.76
CA THR A 213 9.09 16.18 2.75
C THR A 213 8.10 17.31 3.10
N MET A 214 8.12 17.79 4.35
CA MET A 214 7.14 18.75 4.85
C MET A 214 7.82 19.95 5.52
N PRO A 215 7.17 21.13 5.52
CA PRO A 215 7.55 22.23 6.40
C PRO A 215 7.60 21.80 7.86
N ARG A 216 8.57 22.33 8.62
CA ARG A 216 8.75 21.97 10.04
C ARG A 216 7.49 22.17 10.89
N ALA A 217 6.66 23.16 10.56
CA ALA A 217 5.41 23.43 11.27
C ALA A 217 4.36 22.32 11.12
N ASP A 218 4.48 21.49 10.08
CA ASP A 218 3.53 20.41 9.77
C ASP A 218 4.03 19.05 10.28
N VAL A 219 5.27 18.97 10.80
CA VAL A 219 5.85 17.74 11.36
C VAL A 219 5.28 17.51 12.77
N ASN A 220 4.67 16.34 12.98
CA ASN A 220 4.09 15.98 14.27
C ASN A 220 5.17 15.76 15.35
N GLU A 221 5.15 16.55 16.43
CA GLU A 221 6.11 16.46 17.54
C GLU A 221 6.01 15.15 18.33
N GLU A 222 4.81 14.59 18.51
CA GLU A 222 4.62 13.30 19.17
C GLU A 222 5.32 12.18 18.40
N LEU A 223 5.19 12.20 17.07
CA LEU A 223 5.87 11.27 16.19
C LEU A 223 7.40 11.41 16.27
N VAL A 224 7.92 12.63 16.37
CA VAL A 224 9.36 12.90 16.58
C VAL A 224 9.84 12.37 17.92
N ASN A 225 9.04 12.48 18.98
CA ASN A 225 9.37 11.92 20.30
C ASN A 225 9.41 10.37 20.26
N LEU A 226 8.44 9.74 19.59
CA LEU A 226 8.44 8.29 19.37
C LEU A 226 9.62 7.84 18.50
N ALA A 227 9.98 8.61 17.49
CA ALA A 227 11.18 8.38 16.66
C ALA A 227 12.46 8.45 17.50
N SER A 228 12.55 9.44 18.39
CA SER A 228 13.68 9.63 19.29
C SER A 228 13.84 8.47 20.27
N ALA A 229 12.73 8.01 20.86
CA ALA A 229 12.73 6.93 21.84
C ALA A 229 13.21 5.58 21.26
N GLN A 230 12.99 5.31 19.97
CA GLN A 230 13.33 4.02 19.34
C GLN A 230 14.64 4.03 18.53
N ALA A 231 15.26 5.20 18.33
CA ALA A 231 16.35 5.35 17.36
C ALA A 231 17.54 4.42 17.64
N ALA A 232 17.98 4.33 18.90
CA ALA A 232 19.10 3.47 19.27
C ALA A 232 18.80 1.98 19.08
N ASP A 233 17.60 1.54 19.45
CA ASP A 233 17.15 0.16 19.27
C ASP A 233 17.07 -0.22 17.79
N LEU A 234 16.60 0.68 16.92
CA LEU A 234 16.59 0.46 15.48
C LEU A 234 18.00 0.37 14.89
N MET A 235 18.92 1.23 15.33
CA MET A 235 20.32 1.14 14.87
C MET A 235 20.96 -0.18 15.28
N TYR A 236 20.64 -0.69 16.47
CA TYR A 236 21.08 -2.01 16.91
C TYR A 236 20.41 -3.15 16.13
N LEU A 237 19.08 -3.06 15.90
CA LEU A 237 18.27 -4.04 15.17
C LEU A 237 18.78 -4.23 13.74
N TYR A 238 18.92 -3.14 12.98
CA TYR A 238 19.40 -3.19 11.59
C TYR A 238 20.93 -3.27 11.48
N ASN A 239 21.61 -3.36 12.61
CA ASN A 239 23.07 -3.40 12.72
C ASN A 239 23.76 -2.23 12.01
N VAL A 240 23.22 -1.02 12.10
CA VAL A 240 23.76 0.17 11.43
C VAL A 240 25.03 0.61 12.16
N GLY A 241 26.16 0.55 11.47
CA GLY A 241 27.46 1.01 12.00
C GLY A 241 27.83 2.42 11.52
N TYR A 242 27.26 2.85 10.40
CA TYR A 242 27.57 4.13 9.76
C TYR A 242 26.31 4.86 9.30
N VAL A 243 26.31 6.17 9.50
CA VAL A 243 25.30 7.08 8.96
C VAL A 243 26.02 8.13 8.12
N LEU A 244 25.62 8.26 6.85
CA LEU A 244 26.16 9.25 5.93
C LEU A 244 25.09 10.30 5.61
N LEU A 245 25.42 11.55 5.88
CA LEU A 245 24.63 12.71 5.50
C LEU A 245 25.17 13.19 4.15
N MET A 246 24.35 13.02 3.11
CA MET A 246 24.71 13.27 1.72
C MET A 246 24.27 14.69 1.30
N PRO A 247 24.97 15.31 0.33
CA PRO A 247 24.55 16.60 -0.20
C PRO A 247 23.16 16.51 -0.84
N PRO A 248 22.41 17.63 -0.90
CA PRO A 248 21.07 17.65 -1.46
C PRO A 248 21.06 17.14 -2.90
N ILE A 249 19.96 16.49 -3.27
CA ILE A 249 19.74 16.03 -4.64
C ILE A 249 19.25 17.26 -5.45
N PRO A 250 20.00 17.73 -6.48
CA PRO A 250 19.58 18.89 -7.27
C PRO A 250 18.19 18.68 -7.87
N ASP A 251 17.37 19.73 -7.86
CA ASP A 251 16.01 19.78 -8.41
C ASP A 251 15.02 18.74 -7.84
N ARG A 252 15.34 18.13 -6.68
CA ARG A 252 14.48 17.14 -6.01
C ARG A 252 13.59 17.80 -4.97
N TYR A 253 12.56 18.50 -5.42
CA TYR A 253 11.53 19.04 -4.54
C TYR A 253 10.62 17.93 -3.97
N PRO A 254 10.13 18.05 -2.72
CA PRO A 254 10.42 19.12 -1.77
C PRO A 254 11.75 18.94 -1.01
N TYR A 255 12.41 17.78 -1.10
CA TYR A 255 13.62 17.48 -0.29
C TYR A 255 14.76 18.51 -0.40
N VAL A 256 14.98 19.10 -1.58
CA VAL A 256 15.99 20.15 -1.77
C VAL A 256 15.77 21.38 -0.87
N ASP A 257 14.54 21.62 -0.41
CA ASP A 257 14.22 22.68 0.56
C ASP A 257 14.33 22.20 2.03
N HIS A 258 14.29 20.89 2.25
CA HIS A 258 14.21 20.28 3.59
C HIS A 258 15.46 19.50 4.02
N TRP A 259 16.47 19.35 3.15
CA TRP A 259 17.69 18.59 3.46
C TRP A 259 18.41 19.03 4.76
N PRO A 260 18.48 20.32 5.14
CA PRO A 260 19.14 20.71 6.39
C PRO A 260 18.35 20.18 7.60
N ALA A 261 17.02 20.20 7.54
CA ALA A 261 16.17 19.67 8.61
C ALA A 261 16.36 18.16 8.77
N ALA A 262 16.52 17.43 7.66
CA ALA A 262 16.80 16.00 7.70
C ALA A 262 18.17 15.68 8.32
N TRP A 263 19.19 16.47 8.01
CA TRP A 263 20.51 16.37 8.66
C TRP A 263 20.43 16.66 10.16
N GLU A 264 19.79 17.75 10.55
CA GLU A 264 19.62 18.12 11.97
C GLU A 264 18.81 17.08 12.75
N PHE A 265 17.76 16.52 12.14
CA PHE A 265 16.99 15.43 12.74
C PHE A 265 17.88 14.20 12.95
N ALA A 266 18.62 13.77 11.93
CA ALA A 266 19.52 12.61 12.05
C ALA A 266 20.57 12.82 13.14
N LYS A 267 21.19 14.01 13.22
CA LYS A 267 22.19 14.35 14.24
C LYS A 267 21.61 14.44 15.65
N SER A 268 20.37 14.88 15.80
CA SER A 268 19.75 15.05 17.12
C SER A 268 19.14 13.77 17.67
N VAL A 269 18.73 12.84 16.80
CA VAL A 269 18.01 11.63 17.19
C VAL A 269 18.89 10.38 17.20
N LEU A 270 19.79 10.22 16.23
CA LEU A 270 20.59 9.00 16.11
C LEU A 270 21.73 8.98 17.15
N PRO A 271 22.10 7.80 17.69
CA PRO A 271 23.22 7.68 18.61
C PRO A 271 24.53 7.73 17.82
N LEU A 272 24.94 8.92 17.39
CA LEU A 272 26.16 9.14 16.62
C LEU A 272 27.34 9.49 17.53
N GLU A 273 28.56 9.20 17.08
CA GLU A 273 29.73 9.83 17.70
C GLU A 273 29.63 11.36 17.62
N PRO A 274 30.17 12.11 18.62
CA PRO A 274 30.01 13.56 18.68
C PRO A 274 30.57 14.33 17.48
N GLN A 275 31.52 13.74 16.75
CA GLN A 275 32.14 14.32 15.57
C GLN A 275 32.09 13.32 14.42
N PRO A 276 31.89 13.78 13.18
CA PRO A 276 31.99 12.89 12.03
C PRO A 276 33.45 12.43 11.88
N PHE A 277 33.65 11.16 11.52
CA PHE A 277 34.98 10.65 11.18
C PHE A 277 35.40 11.08 9.76
N TRP A 278 34.45 11.59 8.97
CA TRP A 278 34.66 12.12 7.63
C TRP A 278 33.79 13.36 7.39
N ALA A 279 34.39 14.44 6.90
CA ALA A 279 33.69 15.63 6.44
C ALA A 279 34.42 16.22 5.23
N ASP A 280 33.99 15.84 4.02
CA ASP A 280 34.57 16.30 2.75
C ASP A 280 33.55 16.16 1.62
N GLU A 281 33.71 16.93 0.54
CA GLU A 281 32.82 16.95 -0.65
C GLU A 281 31.32 17.13 -0.32
N GLY A 282 31.01 17.81 0.79
CA GLY A 282 29.64 18.01 1.25
C GLY A 282 28.99 16.76 1.86
N ILE A 283 29.77 15.72 2.17
CA ILE A 283 29.35 14.51 2.88
C ILE A 283 29.87 14.57 4.31
N GLU A 284 29.02 14.30 5.28
CA GLU A 284 29.42 14.01 6.66
C GLU A 284 29.13 12.54 6.98
N ALA A 285 30.11 11.80 7.48
CA ALA A 285 29.91 10.41 7.90
C ALA A 285 30.22 10.22 9.38
N TYR A 286 29.31 9.55 10.05
CA TYR A 286 29.34 9.29 11.48
C TYR A 286 29.40 7.79 11.75
N ARG A 287 30.15 7.41 12.78
CA ARG A 287 30.01 6.09 13.40
C ARG A 287 28.82 6.10 14.32
N VAL A 288 28.10 4.99 14.36
CA VAL A 288 26.94 4.82 15.24
C VAL A 288 27.40 4.14 16.53
N VAL A 289 27.06 4.74 17.67
CA VAL A 289 27.29 4.23 19.02
C VAL A 289 26.18 3.24 19.35
N GLN A 290 26.39 1.97 19.01
CA GLN A 290 25.47 0.89 19.37
C GLN A 290 25.60 0.53 20.87
N PRO A 291 24.52 0.09 21.53
CA PRO A 291 24.60 -0.44 22.89
C PRO A 291 25.50 -1.69 22.96
N PRO A 292 25.97 -2.08 24.16
CA PRO A 292 26.72 -3.32 24.34
C PRO A 292 25.95 -4.52 23.80
N GLY A 293 26.64 -5.35 23.03
CA GLY A 293 26.08 -6.55 22.44
C GLY A 293 25.55 -7.52 23.50
N ARG A 294 24.41 -8.16 23.23
CA ARG A 294 23.80 -9.16 24.11
C ARG A 294 23.50 -10.45 23.34
N ALA A 295 23.84 -11.58 23.94
CA ALA A 295 23.50 -12.91 23.43
C ALA A 295 22.08 -13.35 23.80
N GLN A 296 21.39 -12.53 24.61
CA GLN A 296 20.01 -12.70 25.02
C GLN A 296 19.11 -11.64 24.40
N PHE A 297 17.85 -12.01 24.18
CA PHE A 297 16.82 -11.15 23.63
C PHE A 297 15.46 -11.55 24.20
N ARG A 298 14.62 -10.58 24.55
CA ARG A 298 13.22 -10.82 24.88
C ARG A 298 12.39 -9.69 24.32
N ILE A 299 11.25 -10.04 23.72
CA ILE A 299 10.29 -9.09 23.22
C ILE A 299 8.86 -9.54 23.56
N ASP A 300 8.06 -8.61 24.06
CA ASP A 300 6.61 -8.71 24.14
C ASP A 300 6.07 -8.22 22.79
N LEU A 301 5.46 -9.11 22.01
CA LEU A 301 5.01 -8.77 20.66
C LEU A 301 3.76 -7.89 20.65
N GLY A 302 2.95 -7.92 21.71
CA GLY A 302 1.76 -7.08 21.82
C GLY A 302 2.09 -5.66 22.29
N ALA A 303 3.22 -5.45 22.96
CA ALA A 303 3.64 -4.14 23.43
C ALA A 303 3.85 -3.11 22.31
N LEU A 304 3.58 -1.83 22.59
CA LEU A 304 3.85 -0.72 21.68
C LEU A 304 5.34 -0.62 21.32
N GLY A 305 5.64 -0.20 20.08
CA GLY A 305 7.01 0.01 19.61
C GLY A 305 7.76 -1.26 19.15
N THR A 306 7.14 -2.43 19.22
CA THR A 306 7.77 -3.72 18.86
C THR A 306 7.59 -4.14 17.40
N TYR A 307 6.86 -3.35 16.62
CA TYR A 307 6.63 -3.57 15.19
C TYR A 307 7.91 -3.80 14.35
N PRO A 308 9.03 -3.08 14.57
CA PRO A 308 10.26 -3.31 13.81
C PRO A 308 10.78 -4.75 13.88
N TYR A 309 10.45 -5.51 14.92
CA TYR A 309 10.94 -6.87 15.10
C TYR A 309 10.09 -7.92 14.36
N ARG A 310 9.01 -7.51 13.70
CA ARG A 310 8.06 -8.38 12.98
C ARG A 310 8.21 -8.22 11.47
N GLY A 311 8.54 -9.31 10.79
CA GLY A 311 8.49 -9.42 9.33
C GLY A 311 7.10 -9.82 8.84
N GLU A 312 7.05 -10.59 7.76
CA GLU A 312 5.81 -11.08 7.15
C GLU A 312 5.02 -12.03 8.09
N GLY A 313 3.71 -12.14 7.84
CA GLY A 313 2.82 -13.13 8.48
C GLY A 313 2.38 -12.82 9.91
N TRP A 314 2.52 -11.56 10.31
CA TRP A 314 1.96 -11.02 11.54
C TRP A 314 0.86 -10.04 11.22
N ASP A 315 -0.08 -9.92 12.14
CA ASP A 315 -1.06 -8.86 12.11
C ASP A 315 -0.48 -7.48 12.46
N VAL A 316 -1.32 -6.46 12.31
CA VAL A 316 -1.12 -5.13 12.87
C VAL A 316 -1.50 -5.17 14.35
N ALA A 317 -0.73 -4.49 15.20
CA ALA A 317 -1.07 -4.40 16.63
C ALA A 317 -2.42 -3.67 16.78
N GLU A 318 -3.40 -4.33 17.38
CA GLU A 318 -4.69 -3.75 17.78
C GLU A 318 -4.63 -3.35 19.26
N GLU A 319 -5.30 -2.27 19.66
CA GLU A 319 -5.33 -1.80 21.06
C GLU A 319 -6.13 -2.71 22.01
N ALA A 320 -6.71 -3.81 21.52
CA ALA A 320 -7.41 -4.79 22.33
C ALA A 320 -7.31 -6.19 21.74
N THR A 321 -6.48 -7.05 22.34
CA THR A 321 -6.62 -8.49 22.17
C THR A 321 -7.74 -9.00 23.07
N ASN A 322 -8.47 -10.02 22.63
CA ASN A 322 -9.50 -10.72 23.44
C ASN A 322 -8.90 -11.54 24.62
N TYR A 323 -7.65 -11.24 25.00
CA TYR A 323 -6.89 -11.96 26.02
C TYR A 323 -6.43 -10.97 27.09
N ASP A 324 -6.35 -11.42 28.34
CA ASP A 324 -5.77 -10.66 29.47
C ASP A 324 -4.23 -10.45 29.34
N VAL A 325 -3.65 -10.83 28.20
CA VAL A 325 -2.24 -10.66 27.86
C VAL A 325 -2.09 -9.89 26.55
N SER A 326 -1.00 -9.15 26.43
CA SER A 326 -0.62 -8.49 25.18
C SER A 326 -0.15 -9.54 24.20
N ALA A 327 -0.81 -9.67 23.04
CA ALA A 327 -0.44 -10.67 22.03
C ALA A 327 -0.65 -10.12 20.62
N ILE A 328 -0.03 -10.79 19.65
CA ILE A 328 -0.25 -10.52 18.23
C ILE A 328 -0.65 -11.80 17.51
N TRP A 329 -1.57 -11.69 16.56
CA TRP A 329 -1.96 -12.82 15.72
C TRP A 329 -0.92 -13.11 14.64
N ALA A 330 -0.56 -14.39 14.52
CA ALA A 330 0.04 -14.92 13.31
C ALA A 330 -1.06 -15.13 12.27
N THR A 331 -0.97 -14.43 11.14
CA THR A 331 -2.05 -14.34 10.14
C THR A 331 -1.81 -15.15 8.87
N ASP A 332 -0.65 -15.79 8.78
CA ASP A 332 -0.22 -16.60 7.64
C ASP A 332 0.38 -17.93 8.15
N LEU A 333 0.67 -18.86 7.25
CA LEU A 333 1.37 -20.11 7.56
C LEU A 333 2.83 -19.87 8.00
N HIS A 334 3.38 -18.69 7.70
CA HIS A 334 4.76 -18.32 8.02
C HIS A 334 4.79 -16.97 8.71
N SER A 335 5.28 -16.91 9.95
CA SER A 335 5.43 -15.64 10.69
C SER A 335 6.89 -15.38 11.01
N ARG A 336 7.44 -14.26 10.53
CA ARG A 336 8.89 -13.96 10.62
C ARG A 336 9.21 -12.94 11.70
N LEU A 337 10.24 -13.21 12.49
CA LEU A 337 10.78 -12.30 13.51
C LEU A 337 12.24 -11.97 13.22
N PHE A 338 12.62 -10.76 13.58
CA PHE A 338 13.98 -10.24 13.50
C PHE A 338 14.55 -10.13 14.91
N VAL A 339 15.61 -10.88 15.20
CA VAL A 339 16.18 -11.00 16.55
C VAL A 339 17.66 -10.57 16.53
N PRO A 340 17.97 -9.36 17.01
CA PRO A 340 19.33 -8.84 17.00
C PRO A 340 20.12 -9.41 18.18
N LEU A 341 21.05 -10.33 17.89
CA LEU A 341 21.95 -10.92 18.89
C LEU A 341 23.38 -10.54 18.60
N ARG A 342 24.19 -10.45 19.64
CA ARG A 342 25.64 -10.21 19.59
C ARG A 342 26.31 -11.05 20.68
N GLN A 343 27.63 -11.20 20.63
CA GLN A 343 28.40 -11.99 21.58
C GLN A 343 27.89 -13.43 21.73
N ILE A 344 27.38 -14.02 20.65
CA ILE A 344 26.97 -15.43 20.66
C ILE A 344 28.20 -16.32 20.78
N ASP A 345 28.16 -17.27 21.71
CA ASP A 345 29.12 -18.37 21.79
C ASP A 345 28.65 -19.51 20.88
N ALA A 346 29.41 -19.79 19.82
CA ALA A 346 29.10 -20.83 18.85
C ALA A 346 29.07 -22.25 19.46
N ALA A 347 29.74 -22.46 20.60
CA ALA A 347 29.79 -23.73 21.30
C ALA A 347 28.66 -23.92 22.33
N ALA A 348 28.00 -22.83 22.74
CA ALA A 348 26.90 -22.87 23.70
C ALA A 348 25.58 -23.35 23.07
N SER A 349 24.63 -23.75 23.91
CA SER A 349 23.23 -23.99 23.52
C SER A 349 22.37 -22.82 23.96
N TYR A 350 21.45 -22.41 23.11
CA TYR A 350 20.49 -21.34 23.37
C TYR A 350 19.08 -21.90 23.38
N ALA A 351 18.28 -21.48 24.36
CA ALA A 351 16.85 -21.75 24.41
C ALA A 351 16.12 -20.64 23.64
N ILE A 352 15.41 -21.01 22.57
CA ILE A 352 14.44 -20.13 21.90
C ILE A 352 13.07 -20.51 22.40
N GLN A 353 12.41 -19.55 23.05
CA GLN A 353 11.11 -19.73 23.70
C GLN A 353 10.06 -18.82 23.07
N VAL A 354 8.87 -19.39 22.85
CA VAL A 354 7.73 -18.67 22.27
C VAL A 354 6.49 -18.99 23.09
N GLN A 355 5.84 -17.95 23.62
CA GLN A 355 4.56 -18.08 24.32
C GLN A 355 3.42 -17.94 23.31
N ALA A 356 2.71 -19.03 23.04
CA ALA A 356 1.69 -19.09 22.00
C ALA A 356 0.39 -19.74 22.46
N HIS A 357 -0.72 -19.35 21.83
CA HIS A 357 -2.05 -19.94 21.96
C HIS A 357 -2.59 -20.27 20.56
N PRO A 358 -2.89 -21.54 20.24
CA PRO A 358 -3.40 -21.87 18.91
C PRO A 358 -4.78 -21.26 18.69
N PHE A 359 -5.09 -20.84 17.46
CA PHE A 359 -6.45 -20.42 17.12
C PHE A 359 -7.42 -21.62 17.06
N MET A 360 -6.95 -22.74 16.52
CA MET A 360 -7.73 -23.97 16.37
C MET A 360 -6.85 -25.20 16.60
N LEU A 361 -7.48 -26.36 16.85
CA LEU A 361 -6.82 -27.64 16.97
C LEU A 361 -7.24 -28.63 15.87
N PRO A 362 -6.38 -29.59 15.49
CA PRO A 362 -4.99 -29.78 15.94
C PRO A 362 -4.04 -28.70 15.39
N GLN A 363 -3.02 -28.28 16.12
CA GLN A 363 -2.04 -27.31 15.61
C GLN A 363 -0.63 -27.71 15.98
N SER A 364 0.33 -27.35 15.15
CA SER A 364 1.75 -27.50 15.44
C SER A 364 2.54 -26.38 14.78
N VAL A 365 3.71 -26.07 15.34
CA VAL A 365 4.61 -25.06 14.79
C VAL A 365 6.02 -25.61 14.67
N THR A 366 6.66 -25.29 13.55
CA THR A 366 8.06 -25.58 13.28
C THR A 366 8.85 -24.28 13.35
N LEU A 367 9.91 -24.25 14.15
CA LEU A 367 10.82 -23.11 14.18
C LEU A 367 11.89 -23.27 13.10
N GLN A 368 12.10 -22.25 12.28
CA GLN A 368 13.26 -22.12 11.42
C GLN A 368 14.15 -20.97 11.90
N VAL A 369 15.45 -21.23 12.05
CA VAL A 369 16.46 -20.24 12.47
C VAL A 369 17.44 -20.04 11.32
N ASN A 370 17.50 -18.83 10.76
CA ASN A 370 18.39 -18.47 9.66
C ASN A 370 18.32 -19.46 8.47
N GLY A 371 17.13 -20.01 8.19
CA GLY A 371 16.91 -21.00 7.12
C GLY A 371 17.01 -22.47 7.53
N THR A 372 17.46 -22.77 8.76
CA THR A 372 17.58 -24.14 9.28
C THR A 372 16.39 -24.50 10.16
N SER A 373 15.68 -25.59 9.83
CA SER A 373 14.48 -26.02 10.56
C SER A 373 14.79 -26.88 11.79
N TRP A 374 14.01 -26.68 12.83
CA TRP A 374 14.01 -27.44 14.08
C TRP A 374 12.78 -28.34 14.19
N PRO A 375 12.76 -29.33 15.11
CA PRO A 375 11.61 -30.21 15.26
C PRO A 375 10.31 -29.45 15.52
N SER A 376 9.23 -29.89 14.86
CA SER A 376 7.89 -29.34 15.06
C SER A 376 7.38 -29.68 16.47
N GLN A 377 6.69 -28.73 17.10
CA GLN A 377 6.04 -28.93 18.40
C GLN A 377 4.52 -28.83 18.24
N PRO A 378 3.75 -29.79 18.78
CA PRO A 378 2.30 -29.68 18.83
C PRO A 378 1.88 -28.60 19.83
N LEU A 379 0.77 -27.93 19.54
CA LEU A 379 0.12 -26.99 20.47
C LEU A 379 -1.10 -27.68 21.09
N THR A 380 -1.26 -27.53 22.41
CA THR A 380 -2.52 -27.84 23.11
C THR A 380 -3.42 -26.62 23.18
N ASP A 381 -4.67 -26.82 23.59
CA ASP A 381 -5.58 -25.71 23.91
C ASP A 381 -4.99 -24.84 25.03
N GLY A 382 -5.20 -23.53 24.97
CA GLY A 382 -4.64 -22.57 25.90
C GLY A 382 -3.22 -22.06 25.59
N TRP A 383 -2.78 -21.14 26.45
CA TRP A 383 -1.44 -20.54 26.41
C TRP A 383 -0.36 -21.55 26.86
N GLN A 384 0.72 -21.67 26.08
CA GLN A 384 1.85 -22.52 26.42
C GLN A 384 3.18 -21.95 25.94
N THR A 385 4.27 -22.31 26.62
CA THR A 385 5.63 -21.95 26.20
C THR A 385 6.24 -23.09 25.38
N LEU A 386 6.50 -22.82 24.12
CA LEU A 386 7.25 -23.72 23.23
C LEU A 386 8.74 -23.42 23.37
N THR A 387 9.59 -24.46 23.41
CA THR A 387 11.03 -24.29 23.65
C THR A 387 11.86 -25.13 22.69
N TRP A 388 12.73 -24.50 21.90
CA TRP A 388 13.72 -25.17 21.06
C TRP A 388 15.12 -24.94 21.59
N GLN A 389 15.93 -25.99 21.62
CA GLN A 389 17.35 -25.91 21.93
C GLN A 389 18.13 -25.76 20.62
N VAL A 390 18.78 -24.61 20.47
CA VAL A 390 19.47 -24.19 19.24
C VAL A 390 20.94 -23.96 19.57
N PRO A 391 21.89 -24.66 18.94
CA PRO A 391 23.30 -24.44 19.17
C PRO A 391 23.72 -23.07 18.63
N GLY A 392 24.65 -22.41 19.31
CA GLY A 392 25.07 -21.05 18.99
C GLY A 392 25.62 -20.89 17.57
N HIS A 393 26.20 -21.94 16.97
CA HIS A 393 26.66 -21.90 15.58
C HIS A 393 25.53 -21.79 14.54
N ALA A 394 24.27 -22.04 14.92
CA ALA A 394 23.10 -21.79 14.07
C ALA A 394 22.62 -20.33 14.15
N LEU A 395 23.09 -19.58 15.13
CA LEU A 395 22.84 -18.15 15.32
C LEU A 395 24.02 -17.33 14.76
N ILE A 396 23.76 -16.06 14.45
CA ILE A 396 24.76 -15.13 13.94
C ILE A 396 24.86 -13.89 14.82
N ASN A 397 26.08 -13.37 14.96
CA ASN A 397 26.34 -12.06 15.56
C ASN A 397 25.84 -10.95 14.62
N GLY A 398 24.55 -10.64 14.71
CA GLY A 398 23.83 -9.80 13.77
C GLY A 398 22.33 -9.96 13.91
N LEU A 399 21.63 -9.79 12.79
CA LEU A 399 20.18 -9.94 12.72
C LEU A 399 19.79 -11.38 12.39
N ASN A 400 19.34 -12.13 13.40
CA ASN A 400 18.83 -13.48 13.21
C ASN A 400 17.39 -13.42 12.70
N ARG A 401 17.03 -14.36 11.83
CA ARG A 401 15.66 -14.55 11.35
C ARG A 401 15.08 -15.80 11.98
N LEU A 402 14.05 -15.62 12.79
CA LEU A 402 13.23 -16.72 13.29
C LEU A 402 11.95 -16.77 12.45
N GLU A 403 11.61 -17.92 11.90
CA GLU A 403 10.36 -18.11 11.17
C GLU A 403 9.56 -19.21 11.86
N LEU A 404 8.34 -18.86 12.26
CA LEU A 404 7.37 -19.80 12.82
C LEU A 404 6.52 -20.31 11.66
N GLN A 405 6.61 -21.60 11.39
CA GLN A 405 5.87 -22.27 10.33
C GLN A 405 4.72 -23.06 10.95
N TRP A 406 3.51 -22.53 10.80
CA TRP A 406 2.28 -23.08 11.36
C TRP A 406 1.73 -24.16 10.44
N ALA A 407 1.20 -25.24 11.01
CA ALA A 407 0.67 -26.35 10.20
C ALA A 407 -0.62 -25.98 9.46
N GLN A 408 -1.43 -25.09 10.04
CA GLN A 408 -2.65 -24.60 9.41
C GLN A 408 -3.05 -23.21 9.90
N THR A 409 -3.90 -22.56 9.13
CA THR A 409 -4.64 -21.36 9.52
C THR A 409 -6.13 -21.56 9.25
N ALA A 410 -6.96 -20.78 9.91
CA ALA A 410 -8.38 -20.72 9.59
C ALA A 410 -8.95 -19.32 9.84
N ILE A 411 -10.06 -19.03 9.17
CA ILE A 411 -10.77 -17.77 9.30
C ILE A 411 -11.89 -17.97 10.33
N PRO A 412 -11.96 -17.17 11.42
CA PRO A 412 -12.99 -17.33 12.46
C PRO A 412 -14.41 -17.43 11.91
N ARG A 413 -14.73 -16.58 10.93
CA ARG A 413 -16.00 -16.58 10.21
C ARG A 413 -16.34 -17.85 9.46
N GLN A 414 -15.37 -18.69 9.11
CA GLN A 414 -15.65 -19.98 8.47
C GLN A 414 -15.88 -21.10 9.48
N ILE A 415 -15.31 -20.99 10.69
CA ILE A 415 -15.45 -21.99 11.75
C ILE A 415 -16.71 -21.76 12.56
N ASN A 416 -16.91 -20.53 13.02
CA ASN A 416 -18.09 -20.12 13.77
C ASN A 416 -18.68 -18.88 13.09
N PRO A 417 -19.53 -19.07 12.07
CA PRO A 417 -19.95 -17.98 11.20
C PRO A 417 -20.83 -16.94 11.90
N GLY A 418 -21.28 -17.14 13.13
CA GLY A 418 -22.35 -16.30 13.70
C GLY A 418 -23.65 -16.48 12.91
N ASN A 419 -24.55 -15.50 12.96
CA ASN A 419 -25.77 -15.54 12.17
C ASN A 419 -26.23 -14.15 11.75
N ARG A 420 -26.90 -14.08 10.61
CA ARG A 420 -27.50 -12.86 10.07
C ARG A 420 -29.02 -12.81 10.29
N GLN A 421 -29.57 -13.49 11.30
CA GLN A 421 -31.02 -13.51 11.48
C GLN A 421 -31.56 -12.11 11.82
N ILE A 422 -32.60 -11.68 11.10
CA ILE A 422 -33.28 -10.42 11.38
C ILE A 422 -34.31 -10.69 12.48
N GLY A 423 -33.90 -10.48 13.73
CA GLY A 423 -34.73 -10.71 14.91
C GLY A 423 -35.30 -12.14 14.92
N SER A 424 -36.62 -12.26 14.97
CA SER A 424 -37.37 -13.52 14.87
C SER A 424 -38.22 -13.62 13.59
N THR A 425 -37.94 -12.80 12.57
CA THR A 425 -38.67 -12.80 11.29
C THR A 425 -38.55 -14.11 10.50
N GLY A 426 -37.55 -14.94 10.80
CA GLY A 426 -37.18 -16.15 10.04
C GLY A 426 -36.39 -15.87 8.77
N VAL A 427 -36.03 -14.61 8.51
CA VAL A 427 -35.24 -14.18 7.36
C VAL A 427 -33.84 -13.82 7.81
N ALA A 428 -32.83 -14.34 7.11
CA ALA A 428 -31.45 -13.92 7.27
C ALA A 428 -31.16 -12.73 6.34
N LEU A 429 -30.44 -11.73 6.86
CA LEU A 429 -29.90 -10.65 6.06
C LEU A 429 -28.88 -11.23 5.07
N PRO A 430 -28.94 -10.90 3.76
CA PRO A 430 -28.05 -11.47 2.75
C PRO A 430 -26.63 -10.90 2.78
N ILE A 431 -26.42 -9.78 3.50
CA ILE A 431 -25.16 -9.04 3.60
C ILE A 431 -24.92 -8.65 5.06
N ASP A 432 -23.67 -8.42 5.49
CA ASP A 432 -23.43 -7.89 6.84
C ASP A 432 -23.84 -6.41 6.90
N ALA A 433 -24.45 -5.98 8.00
CA ALA A 433 -24.86 -4.60 8.17
C ALA A 433 -24.59 -4.06 9.58
N ASP A 434 -24.08 -2.84 9.61
CA ASP A 434 -23.99 -1.99 10.80
C ASP A 434 -24.94 -0.80 10.64
N LEU A 435 -25.84 -0.64 11.60
CA LEU A 435 -26.79 0.44 11.67
C LEU A 435 -26.51 1.25 12.93
N LYS A 436 -26.21 2.54 12.78
CA LYS A 436 -25.93 3.45 13.89
C LYS A 436 -26.79 4.70 13.79
N ALA A 437 -27.46 5.05 14.87
CA ALA A 437 -28.32 6.22 14.98
C ALA A 437 -27.88 7.07 16.18
N PHE A 438 -27.69 8.39 15.99
CA PHE A 438 -27.18 9.30 17.01
C PHE A 438 -27.53 10.77 16.69
N ALA A 439 -27.11 11.70 17.54
CA ALA A 439 -27.52 13.11 17.48
C ALA A 439 -27.15 13.82 16.18
N GLU A 440 -25.95 13.53 15.66
CA GLU A 440 -25.38 14.24 14.50
C GLU A 440 -25.50 13.43 13.20
N GLY A 441 -26.11 12.24 13.22
CA GLY A 441 -26.21 11.40 12.04
C GLY A 441 -26.99 10.10 12.21
N GLY A 442 -27.19 9.43 11.07
CA GLY A 442 -27.67 8.06 10.99
C GLY A 442 -26.92 7.35 9.87
N PHE A 443 -26.25 6.24 10.19
CA PHE A 443 -25.44 5.46 9.28
C PHE A 443 -25.99 4.05 9.10
N ILE A 444 -26.00 3.60 7.85
CA ILE A 444 -26.21 2.22 7.45
C ILE A 444 -25.00 1.86 6.59
N ALA A 445 -24.18 0.94 7.07
CA ALA A 445 -23.00 0.43 6.39
C ALA A 445 -23.21 -1.05 6.08
N LEU A 446 -23.00 -1.44 4.82
CA LEU A 446 -23.08 -2.82 4.37
C LEU A 446 -21.69 -3.33 4.06
N PHE A 447 -21.41 -4.61 4.32
CA PHE A 447 -20.11 -5.21 4.04
C PHE A 447 -20.28 -6.47 3.21
N ASP A 448 -19.62 -6.50 2.06
CA ASP A 448 -19.63 -7.66 1.15
C ASP A 448 -18.83 -8.84 1.74
N GLU A 449 -18.63 -9.93 0.97
CA GLU A 449 -17.84 -11.08 1.42
C GLU A 449 -16.32 -10.82 1.46
N ALA A 450 -15.81 -9.75 0.84
CA ALA A 450 -14.41 -9.32 0.98
C ALA A 450 -14.18 -8.40 2.18
N GLY A 451 -15.23 -7.74 2.66
CA GLY A 451 -15.22 -6.82 3.80
C GLY A 451 -15.20 -5.37 3.33
N GLU A 452 -15.40 -5.16 2.03
CA GLU A 452 -15.50 -3.84 1.45
C GLU A 452 -16.82 -3.21 1.91
N GLN A 453 -16.68 -2.02 2.51
CA GLN A 453 -17.80 -1.27 3.03
C GLN A 453 -18.50 -0.52 1.89
N GLN A 454 -19.81 -0.66 1.81
CA GLN A 454 -20.71 0.16 1.00
C GLN A 454 -21.56 1.05 1.91
N ASN A 455 -21.56 2.36 1.65
CA ASN A 455 -22.48 3.27 2.33
C ASN A 455 -23.91 3.05 1.81
N ALA A 456 -24.82 2.73 2.72
CA ALA A 456 -26.24 2.55 2.44
C ALA A 456 -27.13 3.68 3.03
N SER A 457 -26.54 4.70 3.64
CA SER A 457 -27.28 5.77 4.32
C SER A 457 -27.85 6.80 3.33
N ALA A 458 -29.12 7.19 3.47
CA ALA A 458 -29.70 8.29 2.70
C ALA A 458 -29.21 9.68 3.17
N GLY A 459 -28.70 9.80 4.40
CA GLY A 459 -28.04 11.00 4.91
C GLY A 459 -28.97 12.18 5.25
N ARG A 460 -30.29 11.96 5.33
CA ARG A 460 -31.27 13.00 5.65
C ARG A 460 -31.56 13.01 7.15
N ARG A 461 -31.90 14.16 7.73
CA ARG A 461 -32.44 14.22 9.10
C ARG A 461 -33.76 13.44 9.19
N GLY A 462 -34.12 12.95 10.37
CA GLY A 462 -35.34 12.17 10.57
C GLY A 462 -35.10 10.67 10.39
N ILE A 463 -36.01 9.96 9.72
CA ILE A 463 -35.92 8.50 9.54
C ILE A 463 -35.33 8.18 8.17
N ASN A 464 -34.28 7.36 8.15
CA ASN A 464 -33.66 6.89 6.91
C ASN A 464 -34.02 5.42 6.73
N VAL A 465 -34.37 5.03 5.50
CA VAL A 465 -34.78 3.70 5.11
C VAL A 465 -33.94 3.24 3.92
N THR A 466 -33.36 2.05 4.01
CA THR A 466 -32.66 1.38 2.91
C THR A 466 -33.38 0.09 2.58
N LEU A 467 -33.66 -0.14 1.30
CA LEU A 467 -34.21 -1.39 0.81
C LEU A 467 -33.12 -2.26 0.18
N LEU A 468 -33.13 -3.55 0.51
CA LEU A 468 -32.22 -4.54 -0.07
C LEU A 468 -32.97 -5.55 -0.93
N ASP A 469 -32.35 -6.01 -2.02
CA ASP A 469 -32.83 -7.19 -2.73
C ASP A 469 -32.45 -8.49 -2.02
N ALA A 470 -32.86 -9.63 -2.57
CA ALA A 470 -32.56 -10.95 -2.01
C ALA A 470 -31.06 -11.32 -2.03
N ALA A 471 -30.24 -10.62 -2.81
CA ALA A 471 -28.79 -10.79 -2.87
C ALA A 471 -28.04 -9.78 -1.96
N GLY A 472 -28.75 -8.82 -1.36
CA GLY A 472 -28.17 -7.78 -0.52
C GLY A 472 -27.74 -6.52 -1.26
N ALA A 473 -28.09 -6.37 -2.54
CA ALA A 473 -27.85 -5.13 -3.26
C ALA A 473 -28.85 -4.06 -2.82
N VAL A 474 -28.36 -2.82 -2.70
CA VAL A 474 -29.20 -1.67 -2.37
C VAL A 474 -30.12 -1.36 -3.55
N LEU A 475 -31.42 -1.48 -3.33
CA LEU A 475 -32.46 -1.10 -4.29
C LEU A 475 -32.75 0.40 -4.22
N GLU A 476 -32.90 0.90 -3.00
CA GLU A 476 -33.30 2.29 -2.76
C GLU A 476 -32.81 2.78 -1.40
N GLN A 477 -32.53 4.08 -1.31
CA GLN A 477 -32.17 4.79 -0.09
C GLN A 477 -33.06 6.04 0.01
N VAL A 478 -33.90 6.10 1.03
CA VAL A 478 -34.86 7.19 1.20
C VAL A 478 -34.76 7.76 2.61
N GLY A 479 -34.67 9.09 2.69
CA GLY A 479 -34.73 9.81 3.96
C GLY A 479 -36.03 10.59 4.09
N PHE A 480 -36.66 10.51 5.25
CA PHE A 480 -37.88 11.22 5.62
C PHE A 480 -37.57 12.21 6.73
N ASP A 481 -37.72 13.51 6.44
CA ASP A 481 -37.35 14.55 7.40
C ASP A 481 -38.43 14.80 8.46
N THR A 482 -38.60 13.81 9.32
CA THR A 482 -39.50 13.86 10.49
C THR A 482 -39.04 14.87 11.55
N THR A 483 -37.96 15.61 11.30
CA THR A 483 -37.56 16.78 12.11
C THR A 483 -38.16 18.08 11.60
N ALA A 484 -38.61 18.12 10.34
CA ALA A 484 -39.09 19.33 9.70
C ALA A 484 -40.61 19.51 9.84
N ASN A 485 -41.41 18.46 9.63
CA ASN A 485 -42.88 18.51 9.70
C ASN A 485 -43.52 17.11 9.68
N ALA A 486 -44.82 17.05 10.02
CA ALA A 486 -45.59 15.80 10.06
C ALA A 486 -45.93 15.20 8.68
N PHE A 487 -45.85 15.97 7.59
CA PHE A 487 -46.08 15.42 6.24
C PHE A 487 -44.99 14.42 5.84
N GLU A 488 -43.76 14.58 6.35
CA GLU A 488 -42.69 13.59 6.14
C GLU A 488 -42.98 12.28 6.89
N SER A 489 -43.65 12.33 8.04
CA SER A 489 -44.14 11.14 8.76
C SER A 489 -45.26 10.44 7.99
N GLN A 490 -46.16 11.20 7.34
CA GLN A 490 -47.18 10.63 6.45
C GLN A 490 -46.54 9.95 5.23
N LYS A 491 -45.56 10.58 4.59
CA LYS A 491 -44.82 9.99 3.46
C LYS A 491 -44.08 8.72 3.86
N LEU A 492 -43.49 8.68 5.06
CA LEU A 492 -42.88 7.47 5.61
C LEU A 492 -43.93 6.36 5.73
N ALA A 493 -45.11 6.65 6.28
CA ALA A 493 -46.18 5.68 6.43
C ALA A 493 -46.64 5.12 5.08
N GLU A 494 -46.89 5.99 4.10
CA GLU A 494 -47.30 5.62 2.73
C GLU A 494 -46.22 4.77 2.04
N TYR A 495 -44.94 5.15 2.20
CA TYR A 495 -43.81 4.42 1.62
C TYR A 495 -43.69 3.01 2.20
N ILE A 496 -43.76 2.85 3.52
CA ILE A 496 -43.66 1.55 4.20
C ILE A 496 -44.87 0.66 3.87
N PHE A 497 -46.07 1.25 3.78
CA PHE A 497 -47.26 0.52 3.40
C PHE A 497 -47.18 -0.04 1.97
N GLY A 498 -46.55 0.71 1.06
CA GLY A 498 -46.37 0.33 -0.34
C GLY A 498 -45.33 -0.77 -0.60
N LEU A 499 -44.54 -1.18 0.41
CA LEU A 499 -43.51 -2.20 0.22
C LEU A 499 -44.12 -3.59 -0.05
N PRO A 500 -43.58 -4.35 -1.02
CA PRO A 500 -44.02 -5.72 -1.28
C PRO A 500 -43.66 -6.64 -0.11
N ASP A 501 -44.48 -7.67 0.14
CA ASP A 501 -44.17 -8.67 1.17
C ASP A 501 -42.82 -9.35 0.88
N GLY A 502 -42.04 -9.60 1.93
CA GLY A 502 -40.69 -10.14 1.84
C GLY A 502 -39.58 -9.11 1.60
N GLN A 503 -39.92 -7.83 1.39
CA GLN A 503 -38.94 -6.76 1.22
C GLN A 503 -38.16 -6.52 2.50
N ILE A 504 -36.83 -6.63 2.43
CA ILE A 504 -35.92 -6.30 3.54
C ILE A 504 -35.74 -4.78 3.60
N ALA A 505 -35.87 -4.21 4.80
CA ALA A 505 -35.68 -2.79 5.06
C ALA A 505 -34.79 -2.56 6.29
N LEU A 506 -33.81 -1.68 6.14
CA LEU A 506 -32.93 -1.21 7.20
C LEU A 506 -33.27 0.24 7.55
N LEU A 507 -33.41 0.54 8.84
CA LEU A 507 -33.89 1.84 9.33
C LEU A 507 -32.97 2.39 10.41
N VAL A 508 -32.68 3.69 10.32
CA VAL A 508 -32.00 4.45 11.38
C VAL A 508 -32.67 5.82 11.57
N SER A 509 -32.79 6.25 12.82
CA SER A 509 -33.10 7.65 13.13
C SER A 509 -31.84 8.51 13.03
N ASN A 510 -31.98 9.75 12.56
CA ASN A 510 -30.92 10.75 12.44
C ASN A 510 -31.35 12.05 13.12
N GLY A 511 -30.65 12.42 14.19
CA GLY A 511 -30.99 13.58 15.01
C GLY A 511 -32.34 13.43 15.73
N PRO A 512 -33.04 14.53 16.05
CA PRO A 512 -34.28 14.50 16.81
C PRO A 512 -35.47 14.03 15.96
N ALA A 513 -35.39 12.81 15.44
CA ALA A 513 -36.34 12.24 14.50
C ALA A 513 -37.77 12.15 15.07
N TRP A 514 -37.91 12.18 16.39
CA TRP A 514 -39.19 12.21 17.11
C TRP A 514 -39.96 13.54 17.01
N ALA A 515 -39.33 14.65 16.59
CA ALA A 515 -39.92 16.00 16.69
C ALA A 515 -41.29 16.15 16.00
N TYR A 516 -41.46 15.53 14.83
CA TYR A 516 -42.75 15.46 14.13
C TYR A 516 -43.12 14.01 13.74
N LEU A 517 -42.55 13.02 14.43
CA LEU A 517 -42.89 11.61 14.21
C LEU A 517 -44.30 11.33 14.76
N THR A 518 -45.14 10.71 13.94
CA THR A 518 -46.55 10.45 14.28
C THR A 518 -46.78 9.00 14.67
N ALA A 519 -47.80 8.73 15.49
CA ALA A 519 -48.22 7.37 15.81
C ALA A 519 -48.55 6.53 14.56
N GLU A 520 -49.17 7.13 13.54
CA GLU A 520 -49.47 6.45 12.27
C GLU A 520 -48.21 5.99 11.53
N ALA A 521 -47.17 6.82 11.50
CA ALA A 521 -45.86 6.44 10.95
C ALA A 521 -45.24 5.27 11.71
N LEU A 522 -45.29 5.27 13.05
CA LEU A 522 -44.81 4.14 13.86
C LEU A 522 -45.65 2.87 13.65
N ASP A 523 -46.98 3.00 13.55
CA ASP A 523 -47.87 1.88 13.27
C ASP A 523 -47.58 1.27 11.88
N SER A 524 -47.20 2.08 10.89
CA SER A 524 -46.77 1.57 9.58
C SER A 524 -45.53 0.66 9.68
N LEU A 525 -44.60 0.96 10.59
CA LEU A 525 -43.37 0.17 10.79
C LEU A 525 -43.67 -1.24 11.33
N ARG A 526 -44.84 -1.47 11.93
CA ARG A 526 -45.29 -2.81 12.35
C ARG A 526 -45.39 -3.78 11.19
N ARG A 527 -45.59 -3.28 9.96
CA ARG A 527 -45.52 -4.08 8.73
C ARG A 527 -44.14 -4.67 8.48
N LEU A 528 -43.07 -4.01 8.95
CA LEU A 528 -41.69 -4.52 8.90
C LEU A 528 -41.36 -5.42 10.09
N GLY A 529 -42.32 -5.68 10.99
CA GLY A 529 -42.10 -6.34 12.27
C GLY A 529 -41.53 -5.43 13.35
N ILE A 530 -41.38 -4.12 13.11
CA ILE A 530 -40.85 -3.15 14.08
C ILE A 530 -42.01 -2.65 14.96
N GLU A 531 -41.89 -2.81 16.28
CA GLU A 531 -42.90 -2.35 17.23
C GLU A 531 -42.32 -1.27 18.14
N LEU A 532 -42.79 -0.04 17.96
CA LEU A 532 -42.36 1.16 18.67
C LEU A 532 -43.57 2.02 19.02
N THR A 533 -43.52 2.67 20.18
CA THR A 533 -44.48 3.72 20.58
C THR A 533 -43.79 5.08 20.62
N LEU A 534 -44.57 6.17 20.58
CA LEU A 534 -44.02 7.53 20.67
C LEU A 534 -43.17 7.72 21.94
N ASP A 535 -43.63 7.19 23.07
CA ASP A 535 -42.92 7.29 24.35
C ASP A 535 -41.57 6.57 24.32
N GLN A 536 -41.43 5.50 23.53
CA GLN A 536 -40.17 4.75 23.42
C GLN A 536 -39.11 5.46 22.56
N VAL A 537 -39.53 6.31 21.61
CA VAL A 537 -38.64 7.01 20.68
C VAL A 537 -38.46 8.49 21.02
N GLN A 538 -39.22 9.01 21.97
CA GLN A 538 -39.06 10.37 22.47
C GLN A 538 -37.69 10.54 23.11
N GLU A 539 -36.89 11.50 22.59
CA GLU A 539 -35.53 11.77 23.07
C GLU A 539 -34.57 10.57 22.98
N ARG A 540 -34.86 9.62 22.08
CA ARG A 540 -34.10 8.39 21.90
C ARG A 540 -33.89 8.09 20.42
N TYR A 541 -32.77 7.45 20.13
CA TYR A 541 -32.43 6.98 18.80
C TYR A 541 -32.85 5.53 18.63
N PHE A 542 -33.11 5.10 17.40
CA PHE A 542 -33.32 3.71 17.08
C PHE A 542 -32.64 3.29 15.78
N ALA A 543 -32.23 2.02 15.77
CA ALA A 543 -31.70 1.31 14.61
C ALA A 543 -32.46 -0.02 14.49
N ALA A 544 -32.94 -0.34 13.29
CA ALA A 544 -33.79 -1.51 13.08
C ALA A 544 -33.54 -2.17 11.72
N ALA A 545 -33.71 -3.48 11.67
CA ALA A 545 -33.82 -4.25 10.44
C ALA A 545 -35.10 -5.07 10.49
N GLY A 546 -35.90 -4.98 9.44
CA GLY A 546 -37.20 -5.62 9.37
C GLY A 546 -37.51 -6.17 7.98
N VAL A 547 -38.57 -6.96 7.90
CA VAL A 547 -39.05 -7.56 6.65
C VAL A 547 -40.54 -7.29 6.50
N ALA A 548 -40.94 -6.75 5.35
CA ALA A 548 -42.32 -6.43 5.07
C ALA A 548 -43.20 -7.70 5.11
N GLY A 549 -44.30 -7.63 5.86
CA GLY A 549 -45.22 -8.75 6.10
C GLY A 549 -44.89 -9.60 7.33
N SER A 550 -43.80 -9.31 8.06
CA SER A 550 -43.46 -10.02 9.31
C SER A 550 -44.35 -9.62 10.49
N GLN A 551 -44.43 -10.48 11.51
CA GLN A 551 -45.24 -10.20 12.69
C GLN A 551 -44.69 -8.99 13.46
N PRO A 552 -45.54 -8.08 13.96
CA PRO A 552 -45.09 -6.99 14.83
C PRO A 552 -44.27 -7.51 16.01
N GLY A 553 -43.15 -6.86 16.31
CA GLY A 553 -42.20 -7.26 17.36
C GLY A 553 -41.17 -8.31 16.93
N SER A 554 -41.18 -8.78 15.68
CA SER A 554 -40.21 -9.77 15.17
C SER A 554 -38.94 -9.18 14.55
N ALA A 555 -38.89 -7.87 14.30
CA ALA A 555 -37.71 -7.20 13.75
C ALA A 555 -36.53 -7.18 14.72
N ALA A 556 -35.31 -7.03 14.19
CA ALA A 556 -34.17 -6.64 15.02
C ALA A 556 -34.25 -5.14 15.29
N LEU A 557 -34.20 -4.74 16.55
CA LEU A 557 -34.44 -3.36 16.97
C LEU A 557 -33.59 -3.03 18.20
N VAL A 558 -32.91 -1.88 18.14
CA VAL A 558 -32.21 -1.28 19.28
C VAL A 558 -32.74 0.14 19.44
N VAL A 559 -33.02 0.52 20.68
CA VAL A 559 -33.47 1.87 21.06
C VAL A 559 -32.68 2.31 22.27
N ASP A 560 -32.05 3.48 22.21
CA ASP A 560 -31.26 4.01 23.31
C ASP A 560 -31.15 5.54 23.26
N ALA A 561 -30.86 6.16 24.40
CA ALA A 561 -30.83 7.63 24.55
C ALA A 561 -29.57 8.30 23.97
N PRO A 562 -28.32 7.84 24.22
CA PRO A 562 -27.13 8.45 23.63
C PRO A 562 -26.96 8.12 22.14
N GLU A 563 -27.11 6.84 21.78
CA GLU A 563 -27.01 6.33 20.41
C GLU A 563 -27.57 4.91 20.33
N ALA A 564 -28.17 4.52 19.20
CA ALA A 564 -28.59 3.14 18.96
C ALA A 564 -27.69 2.48 17.92
N PHE A 565 -27.07 1.36 18.28
CA PHE A 565 -26.23 0.56 17.39
C PHE A 565 -26.78 -0.86 17.25
N LEU A 566 -27.04 -1.27 16.01
CA LEU A 566 -27.48 -2.62 15.66
C LEU A 566 -26.54 -3.20 14.60
N ARG A 567 -25.91 -4.33 14.92
CA ARG A 567 -25.11 -5.13 14.00
C ARG A 567 -25.83 -6.43 13.68
N ILE A 568 -25.98 -6.73 12.39
CA ILE A 568 -26.47 -8.02 11.89
C ILE A 568 -25.44 -8.53 10.90
N SER A 569 -24.57 -9.41 11.38
CA SER A 569 -23.38 -9.83 10.65
C SER A 569 -23.06 -11.27 11.00
N LEU A 570 -22.40 -11.96 10.07
CA LEU A 570 -21.58 -13.09 10.45
C LEU A 570 -20.42 -12.63 11.35
N GLU A 571 -19.61 -13.56 11.85
CA GLU A 571 -18.34 -13.18 12.49
C GLU A 571 -17.56 -12.22 11.58
N THR A 572 -17.10 -11.13 12.18
CA THR A 572 -16.49 -9.99 11.48
C THR A 572 -15.02 -10.23 11.19
N ASP A 573 -14.37 -11.11 11.95
CA ASP A 573 -12.97 -11.44 11.73
C ASP A 573 -12.80 -12.32 10.48
N ARG A 574 -12.20 -11.71 9.46
CA ARG A 574 -11.90 -12.29 8.15
C ARG A 574 -10.42 -12.66 8.02
N ARG A 575 -9.60 -12.37 9.04
CA ARG A 575 -8.19 -12.72 9.05
C ARG A 575 -8.07 -14.23 9.06
N SER A 576 -7.13 -14.75 8.29
CA SER A 576 -6.63 -16.10 8.47
C SER A 576 -5.80 -16.09 9.76
N LEU A 577 -6.12 -16.94 10.74
CA LEU A 577 -5.43 -16.98 12.04
C LEU A 577 -4.79 -18.35 12.26
N ALA A 578 -3.52 -18.36 12.68
CA ALA A 578 -2.79 -19.57 13.06
C ALA A 578 -2.74 -19.75 14.58
N ALA A 579 -2.23 -18.74 15.27
CA ALA A 579 -2.03 -18.68 16.71
C ALA A 579 -1.83 -17.23 17.16
N ALA A 580 -2.18 -16.92 18.40
CA ALA A 580 -1.75 -15.70 19.06
C ALA A 580 -0.39 -15.94 19.72
N VAL A 581 0.51 -14.96 19.64
CA VAL A 581 1.85 -15.01 20.26
C VAL A 581 2.03 -13.80 21.16
N ASP A 582 2.35 -14.07 22.42
CA ASP A 582 2.57 -13.06 23.46
C ASP A 582 4.01 -12.54 23.40
N TRP A 583 4.98 -13.36 23.82
CA TRP A 583 6.39 -12.98 23.82
C TRP A 583 7.29 -14.03 23.17
N VAL A 584 8.46 -13.57 22.75
CA VAL A 584 9.56 -14.41 22.26
C VAL A 584 10.83 -14.07 23.02
N GLN A 585 11.56 -15.11 23.41
CA GLN A 585 12.80 -15.00 24.17
C GLN A 585 13.90 -15.91 23.58
N VAL A 586 15.12 -15.41 23.60
CA VAL A 586 16.34 -16.16 23.33
C VAL A 586 17.26 -15.93 24.51
N GLN A 587 17.74 -17.01 25.12
CA GLN A 587 18.71 -16.95 26.22
C GLN A 587 19.67 -18.15 26.17
N SER A 588 20.79 -18.07 26.89
CA SER A 588 21.66 -19.23 27.07
C SER A 588 20.90 -20.33 27.80
N ALA A 589 21.12 -21.60 27.45
CA ALA A 589 20.49 -22.74 28.12
C ALA A 589 21.11 -23.04 29.49
N GLU A 590 22.25 -22.43 29.82
CA GLU A 590 22.98 -22.60 31.08
C GLU A 590 22.63 -21.55 32.15
N GLU A 591 21.82 -20.55 31.80
CA GLU A 591 21.22 -19.54 32.70
C GLU A 591 19.72 -19.83 32.91
#